data_AF-A0A3B8QFL9-F1
#
_entry.id   AF-A0A3B8QFL9-F1
#
_cell.length_a   1.000
_cell.length_b   1.000
_cell.length_c   1.000
_cell.angle_alpha   90.00
_cell.angle_beta   90.00
_cell.angle_gamma   90.00
#
_symmetry.space_group_name_H-M   'P 1'
#
loop_
_entity.id
_entity.type
_entity.pdbx_description
1 polymer ?
#
loop_
_entity_poly.entity_id
_entity_poly.type
_entity_poly.pdbx_seq_one_letter_code
_entity_poly.pdbx_strand_id
1 'polypeptide(L)'
;GELALSPIGLSAMTKLAPHGRLGQMMGVWFIASALGSLVAGLVAAQLETLSAVTIFTFTAIFAGAAGLLALLVSPAVNRLMGHAE
;
A
#
# COMPACT_ATOMS: atom_id res chain seq x y z
N GLY A 1 9.43 -4.32 8.24
CA GLY A 1 8.46 -3.62 7.38
C GLY A 1 7.19 -4.43 7.21
N GLU A 2 7.29 -5.68 6.78
CA GLU A 2 6.11 -6.48 6.38
C GLU A 2 5.30 -7.01 7.56
N LEU A 3 5.98 -7.32 8.68
CA LEU A 3 5.35 -7.73 9.93
C LEU A 3 4.50 -6.64 10.58
N ALA A 4 4.71 -5.37 10.23
CA ALA A 4 3.89 -4.25 10.72
C ALA A 4 2.75 -3.95 9.74
N LEU A 5 3.01 -3.88 8.44
CA LEU A 5 1.99 -3.51 7.46
C LEU A 5 0.94 -4.60 7.22
N SER A 6 1.31 -5.88 7.21
CA SER A 6 0.39 -6.99 6.95
C SER A 6 -0.73 -7.11 8.00
N PRO A 7 -0.43 -7.19 9.33
CA PRO A 7 -1.48 -7.31 10.34
C PRO A 7 -2.27 -6.01 10.55
N ILE A 8 -1.64 -4.85 10.38
CA ILE A 8 -2.31 -3.54 10.53
C ILE A 8 -3.26 -3.27 9.35
N GLY A 9 -2.84 -3.57 8.12
CA GLY A 9 -3.66 -3.38 6.93
C GLY A 9 -4.93 -4.25 6.93
N LEU A 10 -4.80 -5.52 7.32
CA LEU A 10 -5.93 -6.42 7.44
C LEU A 10 -6.90 -5.97 8.56
N SER A 11 -6.37 -5.54 9.71
CA SER A 11 -7.19 -5.04 10.81
C SER A 11 -7.90 -3.73 10.48
N ALA A 12 -7.26 -2.83 9.71
CA ALA A 12 -7.89 -1.59 9.27
C ALA A 12 -9.04 -1.87 8.29
N MET A 13 -8.86 -2.80 7.34
CA MET A 13 -9.90 -3.16 6.39
C MET A 13 -11.12 -3.82 7.03
N THR A 14 -10.96 -4.55 8.14
CA THR A 14 -12.10 -5.09 8.89
C THR A 14 -12.79 -4.06 9.78
N LYS A 15 -12.04 -3.12 10.38
CA LYS A 15 -12.61 -2.03 11.19
C LYS A 15 -13.38 -1.00 10.36
N LEU A 16 -12.91 -0.70 9.16
CA LEU A 16 -13.54 0.25 8.24
C LEU A 16 -14.65 -0.41 7.39
N ALA A 17 -14.86 -1.72 7.52
CA ALA A 17 -15.88 -2.43 6.77
C ALA A 17 -17.29 -2.09 7.25
N PRO A 18 -18.18 -1.61 6.36
CA PRO A 18 -19.58 -1.42 6.71
C PRO A 18 -20.24 -2.77 7.03
N HIS A 19 -21.18 -2.77 7.97
CA HIS A 19 -21.85 -3.98 8.46
C HIS A 19 -22.33 -4.87 7.30
N GLY A 20 -21.90 -6.14 7.32
CA GLY A 20 -22.25 -7.14 6.32
C GLY A 20 -21.44 -7.14 5.02
N ARG A 21 -20.49 -6.21 4.81
CA ARG A 21 -19.67 -6.13 3.58
C ARG A 21 -18.18 -6.41 3.78
N LEU A 22 -17.83 -7.19 4.81
CA LEU A 22 -16.45 -7.61 5.07
C LEU A 22 -15.81 -8.30 3.85
N GLY A 23 -16.53 -9.22 3.20
CA GLY A 23 -16.02 -9.94 2.03
C GLY A 23 -15.66 -9.02 0.85
N GLN A 24 -16.40 -7.92 0.65
CA GLN A 24 -16.12 -6.96 -0.42
C GLN A 24 -14.88 -6.10 -0.10
N MET A 25 -14.74 -5.65 1.14
CA MET A 25 -13.54 -4.89 1.57
C MET A 25 -12.27 -5.75 1.53
N MET A 26 -12.38 -7.03 1.88
CA MET A 26 -11.28 -7.99 1.69
C MET A 26 -10.95 -8.20 0.21
N GLY A 27 -11.96 -8.22 -0.67
CA GLY A 27 -11.75 -8.22 -2.12
C GLY A 27 -10.97 -6.99 -2.61
N VAL A 28 -11.31 -5.79 -2.13
CA VAL A 28 -10.58 -4.56 -2.44
C VAL A 28 -9.12 -4.63 -1.98
N TRP A 29 -8.85 -5.18 -0.79
CA TRP A 29 -7.50 -5.39 -0.28
C TRP A 29 -6.65 -6.29 -1.17
N PHE A 30 -7.21 -7.43 -1.62
CA PHE A 30 -6.51 -8.34 -2.51
C PHE A 30 -6.31 -7.76 -3.92
N ILE A 31 -7.30 -7.05 -4.46
CA ILE A 31 -7.19 -6.37 -5.76
C ILE A 31 -6.08 -5.30 -5.71
N ALA A 32 -6.04 -4.50 -4.64
CA ALA A 32 -4.99 -3.51 -4.45
C ALA A 32 -3.60 -4.15 -4.42
N SER A 33 -3.46 -5.29 -3.75
CA SER A 33 -2.19 -6.04 -3.70
C SER A 33 -1.81 -6.62 -5.07
N ALA A 34 -2.76 -7.20 -5.79
CA ALA A 34 -2.53 -7.75 -7.13
C ALA A 34 -2.14 -6.65 -8.14
N LEU A 35 -2.80 -5.49 -8.09
CA LEU A 35 -2.47 -4.32 -8.91
C LEU A 35 -1.09 -3.76 -8.55
N GLY A 36 -0.74 -3.71 -7.26
CA GLY A 36 0.60 -3.30 -6.81
C GLY A 36 1.69 -4.19 -7.41
N SER A 37 1.51 -5.52 -7.36
CA SER A 37 2.43 -6.48 -7.97
C SER A 37 2.48 -6.37 -9.50
N LEU A 38 1.35 -6.11 -10.17
CA LEU A 38 1.30 -5.88 -11.62
C LEU A 38 2.10 -4.64 -12.01
N VAL A 39 1.87 -3.51 -11.33
CA VAL A 39 2.61 -2.26 -11.57
C VAL A 39 4.09 -2.45 -11.28
N ALA A 40 4.44 -3.14 -10.19
CA ALA A 40 5.83 -3.47 -9.87
C ALA A 40 6.49 -4.30 -10.99
N GLY A 41 5.78 -5.29 -11.55
CA GLY A 41 6.25 -6.09 -12.68
C GLY A 41 6.43 -5.29 -13.97
N LEU A 42 5.49 -4.39 -14.30
CA LEU A 42 5.60 -3.50 -15.46
C LEU A 42 6.77 -2.53 -15.32
N VAL A 43 6.98 -1.96 -14.14
CA VAL A 43 8.13 -1.09 -13.87
C VAL A 43 9.43 -1.90 -13.91
N ALA A 44 9.46 -3.11 -13.34
CA ALA A 44 10.63 -3.98 -13.37
C ALA A 44 11.04 -4.37 -14.80
N ALA A 45 10.08 -4.66 -15.68
CA ALA A 45 10.34 -4.98 -17.09
C ALA A 45 11.04 -3.82 -17.84
N GLN A 46 10.72 -2.58 -17.50
CA GLN A 46 11.36 -1.39 -18.10
C GLN A 46 12.80 -1.16 -17.58
N LEU A 47 13.18 -1.78 -16.47
CA LEU A 47 14.47 -1.62 -15.81
C LEU A 47 15.50 -2.69 -16.21
N GLU A 48 15.12 -3.71 -17.01
CA GLU A 48 15.99 -4.85 -17.38
C GLU A 48 17.28 -4.44 -18.11
N THR A 49 17.33 -3.26 -18.71
CA THR A 49 18.51 -2.75 -19.43
C THR A 49 19.42 -1.85 -18.60
N LEU A 50 19.08 -1.60 -17.33
CA LEU A 50 19.77 -0.63 -16.47
C LEU A 50 20.70 -1.30 -15.45
N SER A 51 21.76 -0.57 -15.07
CA SER A 51 22.70 -0.98 -14.02
C SER A 51 21.99 -1.27 -12.69
N ALA A 52 22.46 -2.28 -11.97
CA ALA A 52 21.95 -2.66 -10.65
C ALA A 52 21.89 -1.47 -9.67
N VAL A 53 22.86 -0.55 -9.73
CA VAL A 53 22.89 0.67 -8.89
C VAL A 53 21.69 1.57 -9.16
N THR A 54 21.29 1.69 -10.43
CA THR A 54 20.14 2.49 -10.85
C THR A 54 18.85 1.86 -10.34
N ILE A 55 18.70 0.54 -10.44
CA ILE A 55 17.52 -0.19 -9.95
C ILE A 55 17.35 0.03 -8.44
N PHE A 56 18.40 -0.21 -7.64
CA PHE A 56 18.33 -0.01 -6.18
C PHE A 56 18.03 1.44 -5.80
N THR A 57 18.59 2.42 -6.52
CA THR A 57 18.34 3.84 -6.28
C THR A 57 16.89 4.21 -6.59
N PHE A 58 16.34 3.73 -7.71
CA PHE A 58 14.93 3.93 -8.05
C PHE A 58 14.00 3.31 -7.00
N THR A 59 14.25 2.07 -6.58
CA THR A 59 13.46 1.42 -5.54
C THR A 59 13.54 2.19 -4.21
N ALA A 60 14.72 2.68 -3.82
CA ALA A 60 14.90 3.46 -2.59
C ALA A 60 14.14 4.78 -2.63
N ILE A 61 14.21 5.53 -3.73
CA ILE A 61 13.45 6.78 -3.91
C ILE A 61 11.95 6.49 -3.91
N PHE A 62 11.50 5.45 -4.61
CA PHE A 62 10.08 5.11 -4.69
C PHE A 62 9.52 4.69 -3.33
N ALA A 63 10.25 3.86 -2.58
CA ALA A 63 9.88 3.46 -1.22
C ALA A 63 9.89 4.66 -0.24
N GLY A 64 10.91 5.51 -0.33
CA GLY A 64 11.00 6.73 0.47
C GLY A 64 9.87 7.73 0.19
N ALA A 65 9.56 7.95 -1.09
CA ALA A 65 8.46 8.80 -1.52
C ALA A 65 7.10 8.25 -1.07
N ALA A 66 6.87 6.94 -1.23
CA ALA A 66 5.65 6.30 -0.75
C ALA A 66 5.49 6.42 0.78
N GLY A 67 6.58 6.22 1.54
CA GLY A 67 6.59 6.41 2.99
C GLY A 67 6.30 7.85 3.41
N LEU A 68 6.91 8.82 2.73
CA LEU A 68 6.67 10.24 3.00
C LEU A 68 5.22 10.65 2.69
N LEU A 69 4.69 10.18 1.56
CA LEU A 69 3.31 10.44 1.16
C LEU A 69 2.32 9.82 2.15
N ALA A 70 2.61 8.61 2.63
CA ALA A 70 1.81 7.98 3.68
C ALA A 70 1.82 8.78 5.00
N LEU A 71 2.96 9.35 5.40
CA LEU A 71 3.05 10.21 6.58
C LEU A 71 2.25 11.52 6.41
N LEU A 72 2.27 12.12 5.23
CA LEU A 72 1.48 13.32 4.93
C LEU A 72 -0.04 13.04 4.91
N VAL A 73 -0.44 11.86 4.47
CA VAL A 73 -1.86 11.45 4.40
C VAL A 73 -2.37 10.91 5.74
N SER A 74 -1.48 10.43 6.62
CA SER A 74 -1.80 9.92 7.96
C SER A 74 -2.75 10.81 8.79
N PRO A 75 -2.54 12.13 8.94
CA PRO A 75 -3.45 12.99 9.71
C PRO A 75 -4.84 13.10 9.08
N ALA A 76 -4.97 13.08 7.76
CA ALA A 76 -6.25 13.12 7.07
C ALA A 76 -7.03 11.80 7.27
N VAL A 77 -6.34 10.66 7.22
CA VAL A 77 -6.94 9.33 7.47
C VAL A 77 -7.38 9.21 8.92
N ASN A 78 -6.57 9.65 9.88
CA ASN A 78 -6.96 9.66 11.30
C ASN A 78 -8.17 10.56 11.57
N ARG A 79 -8.28 11.70 10.88
CA ARG A 79 -9.43 12.60 10.99
C ARG A 79 -10.73 12.00 10.43
N LEU A 80 -10.63 11.20 9.37
CA LEU A 80 -11.77 10.48 8.78
C LEU A 80 -12.19 9.28 9.64
N MET A 81 -11.25 8.61 10.31
CA MET A 81 -11.54 7.51 11.24
C MET A 81 -12.16 7.97 12.56
N GLY A 82 -11.95 9.22 12.98
CA GLY A 82 -12.58 9.78 14.20
C GLY A 82 -14.10 9.96 14.15
N HIS A 83 -14.78 9.53 13.09
CA HIS A 83 -16.25 9.44 13.00
C HIS A 83 -16.75 7.98 13.00
N ALA A 84 -15.85 7.00 13.19
CA ALA A 84 -16.16 5.57 13.26
C ALA A 84 -16.10 5.03 14.70
N GLU A 85 -16.41 5.89 15.67
CA GLU A 85 -16.68 5.55 17.08
C GLU A 85 -18.16 5.77 17.42
#